data_AF-A0A2P1P818-F1
#
_entry.id   AF-A0A2P1P818-F1
#
_cell.length_a   1.000
_cell.length_b   1.000
_cell.length_c   1.000
_cell.angle_alpha   90.00
_cell.angle_beta   90.00
_cell.angle_gamma   90.00
#
_symmetry.space_group_name_H-M   'P 1'
#
loop_
_entity.id
_entity.type
_entity.pdbx_description
1 polymer ?
#
loop_
_entity_poly.entity_id
_entity_poly.type
_entity_poly.pdbx_seq_one_letter_code
_entity_poly.pdbx_strand_id
1 'polypeptide(L)'
;MSMFLRYIFFLFFFSNSLAIPIYNIKDVDFFQSTTGGNKIAANYLKKNLSRYELMQDIYEAKKPSIMHYYDKPLIPKVMHHVWDGDLPPLYQNYLDECKKVHPTWEFKIWTDKDIKSLKLNYQDVYDKARNYAGRSDVARYEILYRFGGVYRDMDVKCLRPIDDLNHMYDFFAPIDYPRVGWQMILNNGVIGAGPKHPILKTTLEVLRDKYDDFWREFDEGENDIDLFEAMVPQTSMLPLTEGFVAHSSINDKSIALPTTYFWAFAKVKYHTFWSGLKLRFFGINEELKSTFHELKPETLMHHNLLKEEIFTSSFEYGNGMYDPQVRKFFHDLQKPDQRKIKIFQQVYNHNQPSRVGFNKKSKIPQIVHFVVLDENELKVLEQNLENWQVLNANFEFKIWDQDKIKLEFKNLNLSDKDNLRFYVGLKILEKFGGTYADFRAKPHKPIFELNNKYNFYSGLVPLTHGGSKISISQKLIGSSINHPIISTTLDKLNAQNLEKINEILVQQVYQKIHLYDAISAKNIVLPAVYFEPFAKLEADSRWNKIYRSIWRVNRPFSQLTDFVVVE
;
A
#
# COMPACT_ATOMS: atom_id res chain seq x y z
N MET A 1 -42.22 -1.59 -44.44
CA MET A 1 -42.95 -2.10 -43.26
C MET A 1 -42.26 -3.37 -42.77
N SER A 2 -41.53 -3.40 -41.66
CA SER A 2 -40.92 -2.32 -40.87
C SER A 2 -39.67 -2.87 -40.14
N MET A 3 -38.68 -2.02 -39.82
CA MET A 3 -37.54 -2.43 -38.95
C MET A 3 -37.98 -2.72 -37.51
N PHE A 4 -39.19 -2.30 -37.13
CA PHE A 4 -39.76 -2.39 -35.79
C PHE A 4 -39.84 -3.84 -35.27
N LEU A 5 -40.19 -4.82 -36.12
CA LEU A 5 -40.29 -6.22 -35.70
C LEU A 5 -38.96 -6.84 -35.24
N ARG A 6 -37.81 -6.36 -35.76
CA ARG A 6 -36.49 -6.84 -35.31
C ARG A 6 -36.06 -6.25 -33.96
N TYR A 7 -36.57 -5.07 -33.59
CA TYR A 7 -36.33 -4.48 -32.27
C TYR A 7 -37.17 -5.15 -31.18
N ILE A 8 -38.43 -5.49 -31.47
CA ILE A 8 -39.34 -6.13 -30.49
C ILE A 8 -38.77 -7.49 -30.02
N PHE A 9 -38.19 -8.28 -30.92
CA PHE A 9 -37.57 -9.57 -30.57
C PHE A 9 -36.26 -9.45 -29.78
N PHE A 10 -35.62 -8.27 -29.74
CA PHE A 10 -34.39 -8.05 -28.95
C PHE A 10 -34.67 -7.41 -27.57
N LEU A 11 -35.88 -6.86 -27.37
CA LEU A 11 -36.28 -6.20 -26.11
C LEU A 11 -36.98 -7.15 -25.12
N PHE A 12 -37.42 -8.34 -25.56
CA PHE A 12 -38.15 -9.29 -24.71
C PHE A 12 -37.29 -10.30 -23.92
N PHE A 13 -35.95 -10.18 -23.96
CA PHE A 13 -35.04 -10.95 -23.10
C PHE A 13 -34.44 -10.16 -21.93
N PHE A 14 -34.80 -8.88 -21.76
CA PHE A 14 -34.50 -8.11 -20.54
C PHE A 14 -35.54 -8.34 -19.43
N SER A 15 -35.89 -9.61 -19.18
CA SER A 15 -36.75 -10.02 -18.08
C SER A 15 -35.93 -10.38 -16.84
N ASN A 16 -35.54 -9.36 -16.06
CA ASN A 16 -35.07 -9.47 -14.67
C ASN A 16 -34.13 -10.65 -14.32
N SER A 17 -33.06 -10.85 -15.10
CA SER A 17 -31.86 -11.45 -14.53
C SER A 17 -31.24 -10.43 -13.58
N LEU A 18 -31.60 -10.49 -12.30
CA LEU A 18 -30.77 -9.93 -11.23
C LEU A 18 -29.39 -10.55 -11.39
N ALA A 19 -28.42 -9.77 -11.84
CA ALA A 19 -27.05 -10.21 -12.03
C ALA A 19 -26.40 -10.34 -10.64
N ILE A 20 -26.71 -11.44 -9.94
CA ILE A 20 -26.01 -11.85 -8.72
C ILE A 20 -24.52 -11.92 -9.10
N PRO A 21 -23.66 -11.10 -8.49
CA PRO A 21 -22.24 -11.21 -8.73
C PRO A 21 -21.76 -12.48 -8.01
N ILE A 22 -21.75 -13.60 -8.74
CA ILE A 22 -21.10 -14.83 -8.29
C ILE A 22 -19.59 -14.56 -8.35
N TYR A 23 -19.07 -14.00 -7.27
CA TYR A 23 -17.64 -13.91 -7.07
C TYR A 23 -17.15 -15.35 -6.83
N ASN A 24 -16.44 -15.91 -7.81
CA ASN A 24 -15.81 -17.21 -7.62
C ASN A 24 -14.45 -17.01 -6.97
N ILE A 25 -14.39 -17.31 -5.67
CA ILE A 25 -13.15 -17.53 -4.93
C ILE A 25 -12.49 -18.79 -5.52
N LYS A 26 -11.19 -18.71 -5.83
CA LYS A 26 -10.48 -19.76 -6.56
C LYS A 26 -9.81 -20.74 -5.63
N ASP A 27 -10.18 -22.01 -5.73
CA ASP A 27 -9.40 -23.13 -5.22
C ASP A 27 -7.91 -22.99 -5.58
N VAL A 28 -7.08 -23.27 -4.59
CA VAL A 28 -5.62 -23.44 -4.70
C VAL A 28 -5.22 -24.85 -4.25
N ASP A 29 -4.07 -25.32 -4.75
CA ASP A 29 -3.35 -26.44 -4.16
C ASP A 29 -2.83 -26.03 -2.76
N PHE A 30 -3.21 -26.80 -1.73
CA PHE A 30 -2.92 -26.47 -0.33
C PHE A 30 -1.41 -26.31 -0.06
N PHE A 31 -0.58 -27.20 -0.61
CA PHE A 31 0.87 -27.19 -0.42
C PHE A 31 1.52 -25.97 -1.10
N GLN A 32 1.20 -25.72 -2.36
CA GLN A 32 1.75 -24.64 -3.17
C GLN A 32 1.32 -23.27 -2.64
N SER A 33 0.10 -23.16 -2.08
CA SER A 33 -0.37 -21.93 -1.43
C SER A 33 0.26 -21.72 -0.05
N THR A 34 0.26 -22.71 0.84
CA THR A 34 0.82 -22.55 2.21
C THR A 34 2.35 -22.42 2.26
N THR A 35 3.07 -22.97 1.28
CA THR A 35 4.55 -23.01 1.30
C THR A 35 5.23 -22.21 0.19
N GLY A 36 4.46 -21.65 -0.76
CA GLY A 36 5.00 -21.14 -2.02
C GLY A 36 5.65 -22.22 -2.89
N GLY A 37 5.42 -23.51 -2.59
CA GLY A 37 6.09 -24.66 -3.21
C GLY A 37 7.46 -25.01 -2.58
N ASN A 38 7.86 -24.32 -1.52
CA ASN A 38 9.19 -24.48 -0.93
C ASN A 38 9.25 -25.69 0.04
N LYS A 39 10.14 -26.65 -0.24
CA LYS A 39 10.29 -27.88 0.55
C LYS A 39 10.79 -27.64 1.99
N ILE A 40 11.57 -26.59 2.23
CA ILE A 40 12.03 -26.22 3.58
C ILE A 40 10.87 -25.64 4.39
N ALA A 41 10.03 -24.81 3.78
CA ALA A 41 8.79 -24.31 4.38
C ALA A 41 7.82 -25.45 4.73
N ALA A 42 7.63 -26.41 3.82
CA ALA A 42 6.84 -27.61 4.09
C ALA A 42 7.39 -28.43 5.27
N ASN A 43 8.71 -28.59 5.36
CA ASN A 43 9.35 -29.29 6.48
C ASN A 43 9.20 -28.55 7.82
N TYR A 44 9.02 -27.23 7.84
CA TYR A 44 8.67 -26.50 9.07
C TYR A 44 7.23 -26.79 9.52
N LEU A 45 6.26 -26.80 8.59
CA LEU A 45 4.86 -27.12 8.92
C LEU A 45 4.71 -28.57 9.41
N LYS A 46 5.34 -29.54 8.71
CA LYS A 46 5.25 -30.98 9.02
C LYS A 46 5.92 -31.40 10.33
N LYS A 47 6.53 -30.48 11.08
CA LYS A 47 6.96 -30.74 12.47
C LYS A 47 5.75 -30.95 13.41
N ASN A 48 4.61 -30.32 13.13
CA ASN A 48 3.33 -30.63 13.76
C ASN A 48 2.43 -31.30 12.72
N LEU A 49 2.72 -32.59 12.46
CA LEU A 49 2.10 -33.34 11.37
C LEU A 49 0.58 -33.43 11.52
N SER A 50 0.05 -33.69 12.72
CA SER A 50 -1.39 -33.78 12.95
C SER A 50 -2.13 -32.47 12.67
N ARG A 51 -1.55 -31.30 13.00
CA ARG A 51 -2.15 -30.00 12.66
C ARG A 51 -2.00 -29.67 11.17
N TYR A 52 -0.91 -30.09 10.53
CA TYR A 52 -0.74 -29.98 9.08
C TYR A 52 -1.82 -30.79 8.32
N GLU A 53 -2.01 -32.05 8.70
CA GLU A 53 -2.97 -32.98 8.09
C GLU A 53 -4.40 -32.49 8.32
N LEU A 54 -4.77 -32.15 9.57
CA LEU A 54 -6.09 -31.62 9.91
C LEU A 54 -6.46 -30.36 9.09
N MET A 55 -5.55 -29.40 8.93
CA MET A 55 -5.84 -28.21 8.13
C MET A 55 -5.89 -28.50 6.63
N GLN A 56 -5.08 -29.44 6.13
CA GLN A 56 -5.15 -29.86 4.72
C GLN A 56 -6.48 -30.57 4.42
N ASP A 57 -6.89 -31.53 5.26
CA ASP A 57 -8.13 -32.30 5.08
C ASP A 57 -9.37 -31.41 5.21
N ILE A 58 -9.40 -30.51 6.19
CA ILE A 58 -10.47 -29.50 6.35
C ILE A 58 -10.58 -28.61 5.11
N TYR A 59 -9.45 -28.16 4.55
CA TYR A 59 -9.47 -27.33 3.35
C TYR A 59 -9.90 -28.13 2.12
N GLU A 60 -9.32 -29.29 1.85
CA GLU A 60 -9.66 -30.07 0.65
C GLU A 60 -11.11 -30.59 0.67
N ALA A 61 -11.68 -30.87 1.86
CA ALA A 61 -13.08 -31.26 2.03
C ALA A 61 -14.08 -30.09 1.95
N LYS A 62 -13.63 -28.83 2.11
CA LYS A 62 -14.52 -27.65 2.23
C LYS A 62 -14.04 -26.43 1.44
N LYS A 63 -13.21 -26.59 0.41
CA LYS A 63 -12.72 -25.48 -0.43
C LYS A 63 -13.85 -24.81 -1.24
N PRO A 64 -13.66 -23.57 -1.70
CA PRO A 64 -14.72 -22.75 -2.30
C PRO A 64 -15.51 -23.42 -3.44
N SER A 65 -14.88 -24.25 -4.29
CA SER A 65 -15.57 -24.88 -5.43
C SER A 65 -16.62 -25.94 -5.05
N ILE A 66 -16.62 -26.45 -3.81
CA ILE A 66 -17.48 -27.54 -3.35
C ILE A 66 -18.41 -27.16 -2.20
N MET A 67 -18.25 -25.98 -1.60
CA MET A 67 -19.11 -25.51 -0.52
C MET A 67 -20.45 -24.96 -1.02
N HIS A 68 -21.51 -25.19 -0.24
CA HIS A 68 -22.82 -24.66 -0.56
C HIS A 68 -22.90 -23.16 -0.22
N TYR A 69 -23.31 -22.34 -1.20
CA TYR A 69 -23.64 -20.94 -1.01
C TYR A 69 -25.08 -20.80 -0.51
N TYR A 70 -25.26 -20.23 0.68
CA TYR A 70 -26.57 -20.00 1.30
C TYR A 70 -27.11 -18.60 0.92
N ASP A 71 -28.40 -18.46 0.60
CA ASP A 71 -29.00 -17.15 0.22
C ASP A 71 -28.83 -16.06 1.29
N LYS A 72 -28.78 -16.47 2.56
CA LYS A 72 -28.53 -15.59 3.70
C LYS A 72 -27.10 -15.83 4.21
N PRO A 73 -26.31 -14.77 4.45
CA PRO A 73 -24.96 -14.93 4.97
C PRO A 73 -25.00 -15.53 6.38
N LEU A 74 -24.12 -16.49 6.61
CA LEU A 74 -23.86 -17.13 7.90
C LEU A 74 -23.03 -16.21 8.81
N ILE A 75 -22.14 -15.41 8.21
CA ILE A 75 -21.32 -14.38 8.87
C ILE A 75 -21.91 -13.00 8.52
N PRO A 76 -22.34 -12.18 9.49
CA PRO A 76 -22.85 -10.82 9.24
C PRO A 76 -21.95 -9.95 8.35
N LYS A 77 -22.54 -9.13 7.45
CA LYS A 77 -21.80 -8.23 6.55
C LYS A 77 -21.42 -6.91 7.24
N VAL A 78 -20.68 -7.05 8.34
CA VAL A 78 -20.04 -5.94 9.07
C VAL A 78 -18.55 -6.20 9.20
N MET A 79 -17.74 -5.20 8.88
CA MET A 79 -16.30 -5.20 9.13
C MET A 79 -16.00 -4.46 10.44
N HIS A 80 -15.25 -5.12 11.31
CA HIS A 80 -14.84 -4.60 12.61
C HIS A 80 -13.35 -4.27 12.62
N HIS A 81 -13.02 -3.10 13.17
CA HIS A 81 -11.65 -2.65 13.40
C HIS A 81 -11.53 -2.10 14.82
N VAL A 82 -10.39 -2.28 15.47
CA VAL A 82 -10.06 -1.60 16.73
C VAL A 82 -9.04 -0.50 16.43
N TRP A 83 -9.36 0.74 16.81
CA TRP A 83 -8.44 1.88 16.70
C TRP A 83 -8.89 3.00 17.64
N ASP A 84 -7.93 3.61 18.34
CA ASP A 84 -8.17 4.77 19.21
C ASP A 84 -7.36 5.99 18.74
N GLY A 85 -7.92 7.18 18.92
CA GLY A 85 -7.40 8.44 18.37
C GLY A 85 -7.52 8.56 16.85
N ASP A 86 -6.83 9.56 16.29
CA ASP A 86 -6.87 9.86 14.85
C ASP A 86 -6.33 8.69 14.00
N LEU A 87 -7.03 8.33 12.93
CA LEU A 87 -6.58 7.28 12.01
C LEU A 87 -5.51 7.84 11.05
N PRO A 88 -4.29 7.28 11.00
CA PRO A 88 -3.26 7.70 10.05
C PRO A 88 -3.77 7.60 8.59
N PRO A 89 -3.44 8.54 7.69
CA PRO A 89 -3.94 8.55 6.31
C PRO A 89 -3.71 7.23 5.54
N LEU A 90 -2.68 6.47 5.91
CA LEU A 90 -2.40 5.12 5.44
C LEU A 90 -3.54 4.14 5.70
N TYR A 91 -4.05 4.12 6.93
CA TYR A 91 -5.09 3.19 7.36
C TYR A 91 -6.48 3.70 6.98
N GLN A 92 -6.64 5.03 6.88
CA GLN A 92 -7.81 5.64 6.23
C GLN A 92 -7.91 5.19 4.76
N ASN A 93 -6.80 5.22 4.00
CA ASN A 93 -6.82 4.75 2.61
C ASN A 93 -7.19 3.27 2.50
N TYR A 94 -6.68 2.39 3.36
CA TYR A 94 -7.08 0.97 3.34
C TYR A 94 -8.53 0.73 3.81
N LEU A 95 -9.04 1.57 4.70
CA LEU A 95 -10.46 1.55 5.06
C LEU A 95 -11.33 1.95 3.87
N ASP A 96 -10.97 3.01 3.14
CA ASP A 96 -11.77 3.54 2.02
C ASP A 96 -11.58 2.75 0.71
N GLU A 97 -10.41 2.18 0.44
CA GLU A 97 -10.21 1.13 -0.56
C GLU A 97 -11.11 -0.08 -0.26
N CYS A 98 -11.19 -0.51 1.01
CA CYS A 98 -12.04 -1.65 1.38
C CYS A 98 -13.54 -1.37 1.25
N LYS A 99 -14.01 -0.15 1.57
CA LYS A 99 -15.40 0.28 1.33
C LYS A 99 -15.78 0.26 -0.16
N LYS A 100 -14.87 0.70 -1.04
CA LYS A 100 -15.09 0.65 -2.51
C LYS A 100 -15.26 -0.78 -3.01
N VAL A 101 -14.56 -1.74 -2.39
CA VAL A 101 -14.68 -3.19 -2.69
C VAL A 101 -15.93 -3.82 -2.05
N HIS A 102 -16.41 -3.28 -0.93
CA HIS A 102 -17.55 -3.82 -0.16
C HIS A 102 -18.65 -2.77 0.09
N PRO A 103 -19.29 -2.21 -0.96
CA PRO A 103 -20.19 -1.06 -0.85
C PRO A 103 -21.51 -1.35 -0.11
N THR A 104 -21.82 -2.62 0.17
CA THR A 104 -23.03 -3.10 0.86
C THR A 104 -22.80 -3.46 2.33
N TRP A 105 -21.58 -3.30 2.84
CA TRP A 105 -21.20 -3.72 4.20
C TRP A 105 -21.19 -2.56 5.20
N GLU A 106 -21.52 -2.85 6.46
CA GLU A 106 -21.24 -1.91 7.57
C GLU A 106 -19.74 -1.91 7.89
N PHE A 107 -19.16 -0.74 8.18
CA PHE A 107 -17.78 -0.61 8.66
C PHE A 107 -17.77 0.07 10.02
N LYS A 108 -17.28 -0.64 11.04
CA LYS A 108 -17.33 -0.20 12.44
C LYS A 108 -15.96 -0.21 13.09
N ILE A 109 -15.49 0.99 13.43
CA ILE A 109 -14.30 1.22 14.24
C ILE A 109 -14.73 1.25 15.71
N TRP A 110 -13.99 0.57 16.58
CA TRP A 110 -14.20 0.56 18.03
C TRP A 110 -13.03 1.28 18.70
N THR A 111 -13.32 2.37 19.42
CA THR A 111 -12.35 3.11 20.25
C THR A 111 -12.19 2.47 21.63
N ASP A 112 -11.17 2.86 22.41
CA ASP A 112 -11.00 2.36 23.79
C ASP A 112 -12.23 2.74 24.66
N LYS A 113 -12.87 3.88 24.36
CA LYS A 113 -14.13 4.29 24.99
C LYS A 113 -15.29 3.33 24.65
N ASP A 114 -15.40 2.90 23.40
CA ASP A 114 -16.46 1.99 22.96
C ASP A 114 -16.25 0.58 23.52
N ILE A 115 -15.01 0.08 23.49
CA ILE A 115 -14.62 -1.21 24.09
C ILE A 115 -14.92 -1.20 25.60
N LYS A 116 -14.54 -0.14 26.32
CA LYS A 116 -14.88 0.02 27.73
C LYS A 116 -16.39 0.08 27.99
N SER A 117 -17.18 0.59 27.03
CA SER A 117 -18.66 0.60 27.12
C SER A 117 -19.29 -0.79 26.94
N LEU A 118 -18.63 -1.70 26.19
CA LEU A 118 -19.09 -3.08 26.00
C LEU A 118 -19.09 -3.89 27.30
N LYS A 119 -18.22 -3.56 28.27
CA LYS A 119 -17.94 -4.36 29.48
C LYS A 119 -17.57 -5.80 29.10
N LEU A 120 -16.31 -6.03 28.77
CA LEU A 120 -15.84 -7.33 28.28
C LEU A 120 -16.07 -8.44 29.33
N ASN A 121 -16.40 -9.65 28.88
CA ASN A 121 -16.48 -10.82 29.76
C ASN A 121 -15.07 -11.30 30.14
N TYR A 122 -14.10 -11.02 29.27
CA TYR A 122 -12.67 -11.29 29.44
C TYR A 122 -11.89 -10.00 29.73
N GLN A 123 -12.52 -9.07 30.48
CA GLN A 123 -11.94 -7.77 30.85
C GLN A 123 -10.64 -7.93 31.66
N ASP A 124 -10.51 -8.98 32.45
CA ASP A 124 -9.29 -9.31 33.20
C ASP A 124 -8.09 -9.60 32.28
N VAL A 125 -8.31 -10.27 31.15
CA VAL A 125 -7.28 -10.49 30.12
C VAL A 125 -6.94 -9.19 29.39
N TYR A 126 -7.96 -8.40 29.03
CA TYR A 126 -7.79 -7.11 28.36
C TYR A 126 -7.01 -6.10 29.23
N ASP A 127 -7.30 -6.04 30.53
CA ASP A 127 -6.65 -5.13 31.46
C ASP A 127 -5.19 -5.56 31.72
N LYS A 128 -4.91 -6.87 31.80
CA LYS A 128 -3.56 -7.46 31.87
C LYS A 128 -2.71 -7.24 30.62
N ALA A 129 -3.31 -6.97 29.45
CA ALA A 129 -2.58 -6.91 28.20
C ALA A 129 -1.54 -5.78 28.16
N ARG A 130 -0.27 -6.16 28.01
CA ARG A 130 0.92 -5.29 28.16
C ARG A 130 1.03 -4.16 27.14
N ASN A 131 0.25 -4.18 26.06
CA ASN A 131 0.24 -3.16 25.02
C ASN A 131 -1.10 -3.12 24.25
N TYR A 132 -1.31 -2.08 23.44
CA TYR A 132 -2.53 -1.87 22.66
C TYR A 132 -2.82 -2.96 21.61
N ALA A 133 -1.80 -3.64 21.07
CA ALA A 133 -2.02 -4.73 20.12
C ALA A 133 -2.64 -5.94 20.83
N GLY A 134 -2.09 -6.36 21.98
CA GLY A 134 -2.68 -7.41 22.83
C GLY A 134 -4.09 -7.07 23.33
N ARG A 135 -4.39 -5.78 23.57
CA ARG A 135 -5.76 -5.32 23.85
C ARG A 135 -6.69 -5.48 22.64
N SER A 136 -6.21 -5.16 21.45
CA SER A 136 -6.92 -5.44 20.19
C SER A 136 -7.14 -6.94 19.96
N ASP A 137 -6.19 -7.79 20.38
CA ASP A 137 -6.31 -9.25 20.28
C ASP A 137 -7.42 -9.81 21.18
N VAL A 138 -7.53 -9.35 22.43
CA VAL A 138 -8.68 -9.73 23.30
C VAL A 138 -9.99 -9.13 22.75
N ALA A 139 -9.97 -7.85 22.36
CA ALA A 139 -11.17 -7.15 21.90
C ALA A 139 -11.74 -7.73 20.60
N ARG A 140 -10.90 -8.08 19.61
CA ARG A 140 -11.37 -8.62 18.32
C ARG A 140 -12.13 -9.93 18.49
N TYR A 141 -11.63 -10.83 19.34
CA TYR A 141 -12.27 -12.11 19.61
C TYR A 141 -13.61 -11.92 20.33
N GLU A 142 -13.69 -11.04 21.34
CA GLU A 142 -14.95 -10.82 22.06
C GLU A 142 -15.97 -10.01 21.24
N ILE A 143 -15.54 -9.05 20.42
CA ILE A 143 -16.42 -8.34 19.46
C ILE A 143 -17.05 -9.35 18.50
N LEU A 144 -16.26 -10.22 17.85
CA LEU A 144 -16.79 -11.25 16.96
C LEU A 144 -17.65 -12.29 17.69
N TYR A 145 -17.27 -12.70 18.91
CA TYR A 145 -18.08 -13.62 19.69
C TYR A 145 -19.45 -13.03 20.07
N ARG A 146 -19.54 -11.72 20.30
CA ARG A 146 -20.80 -11.03 20.64
C ARG A 146 -21.68 -10.73 19.42
N PHE A 147 -21.09 -10.22 18.34
CA PHE A 147 -21.82 -9.63 17.21
C PHE A 147 -21.72 -10.44 15.91
N GLY A 148 -20.76 -11.36 15.82
CA GLY A 148 -20.33 -11.95 14.56
C GLY A 148 -19.65 -10.92 13.66
N GLY A 149 -19.54 -11.24 12.37
CA GLY A 149 -19.00 -10.35 11.34
C GLY A 149 -17.58 -10.73 10.94
N VAL A 150 -16.85 -9.77 10.39
CA VAL A 150 -15.44 -9.94 9.97
C VAL A 150 -14.57 -8.92 10.68
N TYR A 151 -13.63 -9.36 11.51
CA TYR A 151 -12.55 -8.48 11.99
C TYR A 151 -11.48 -8.35 10.90
N ARG A 152 -10.93 -7.15 10.75
CA ARG A 152 -9.80 -6.89 9.85
C ARG A 152 -8.85 -5.85 10.46
N ASP A 153 -7.56 -6.14 10.55
CA ASP A 153 -6.58 -5.17 11.02
C ASP A 153 -6.46 -3.95 10.09
N MET A 154 -6.01 -2.83 10.66
CA MET A 154 -6.00 -1.53 9.97
C MET A 154 -4.97 -1.44 8.82
N ASP A 155 -3.94 -2.29 8.80
CA ASP A 155 -2.91 -2.36 7.75
C ASP A 155 -3.13 -3.54 6.75
N VAL A 156 -4.33 -4.11 6.70
CA VAL A 156 -4.76 -5.06 5.68
C VAL A 156 -5.50 -4.34 4.55
N LYS A 157 -4.98 -4.43 3.32
CA LYS A 157 -5.63 -3.94 2.08
C LYS A 157 -6.67 -4.96 1.61
N CYS A 158 -7.85 -4.52 1.20
CA CYS A 158 -8.86 -5.36 0.56
C CYS A 158 -8.69 -5.31 -0.96
N LEU A 159 -8.64 -6.46 -1.63
CA LEU A 159 -8.32 -6.57 -3.06
C LEU A 159 -9.47 -7.15 -3.89
N ARG A 160 -10.29 -8.01 -3.27
CA ARG A 160 -11.51 -8.59 -3.85
C ARG A 160 -12.63 -8.59 -2.80
N PRO A 161 -13.91 -8.63 -3.22
CA PRO A 161 -15.02 -8.90 -2.31
C PRO A 161 -14.83 -10.26 -1.62
N ILE A 162 -15.22 -10.34 -0.35
CA ILE A 162 -15.22 -11.59 0.43
C ILE A 162 -16.63 -12.11 0.75
N ASP A 163 -17.66 -11.55 0.11
CA ASP A 163 -19.08 -11.91 0.31
C ASP A 163 -19.33 -13.42 0.29
N ASP A 164 -18.69 -14.17 -0.60
CA ASP A 164 -18.91 -15.61 -0.73
C ASP A 164 -18.40 -16.39 0.50
N LEU A 165 -17.34 -15.90 1.18
CA LEU A 165 -16.91 -16.49 2.44
C LEU A 165 -18.02 -16.40 3.49
N ASN A 166 -18.67 -15.24 3.59
CA ASN A 166 -19.78 -15.02 4.50
C ASN A 166 -21.05 -15.82 4.14
N HIS A 167 -21.18 -16.23 2.87
CA HIS A 167 -22.32 -17.03 2.37
C HIS A 167 -22.03 -18.54 2.32
N MET A 168 -20.78 -19.00 2.46
CA MET A 168 -20.40 -20.42 2.50
C MET A 168 -20.00 -20.93 3.89
N TYR A 169 -19.37 -20.10 4.72
CA TYR A 169 -18.72 -20.50 5.97
C TYR A 169 -19.36 -19.86 7.21
N ASP A 170 -19.39 -20.58 8.34
CA ASP A 170 -19.76 -20.02 9.66
C ASP A 170 -18.55 -19.48 10.44
N PHE A 171 -17.33 -19.86 10.05
CA PHE A 171 -16.08 -19.26 10.49
C PHE A 171 -15.01 -19.34 9.38
N PHE A 172 -14.16 -18.31 9.26
CA PHE A 172 -12.92 -18.40 8.47
C PHE A 172 -11.76 -17.62 9.09
N ALA A 173 -10.54 -18.15 8.94
CA ALA A 173 -9.30 -17.43 9.26
C ALA A 173 -8.16 -17.82 8.29
N PRO A 174 -7.19 -16.92 8.01
CA PRO A 174 -6.00 -17.24 7.21
C PRO A 174 -5.05 -18.19 7.93
N ILE A 175 -4.44 -19.11 7.19
CA ILE A 175 -3.23 -19.83 7.60
C ILE A 175 -2.03 -18.89 7.43
N ASP A 176 -1.32 -18.60 8.53
CA ASP A 176 -0.12 -17.78 8.51
C ASP A 176 1.01 -18.46 7.70
N TYR A 177 1.92 -17.68 7.12
CA TYR A 177 3.04 -18.26 6.39
C TYR A 177 3.98 -19.00 7.37
N PRO A 178 4.63 -20.10 6.97
CA PRO A 178 5.53 -20.85 7.83
C PRO A 178 6.62 -19.95 8.45
N ARG A 179 6.85 -20.02 9.76
CA ARG A 179 7.98 -19.36 10.45
C ARG A 179 8.62 -20.31 11.45
N VAL A 180 9.86 -20.01 11.87
CA VAL A 180 10.57 -20.82 12.86
C VAL A 180 9.84 -20.72 14.21
N GLY A 181 9.45 -21.86 14.78
CA GLY A 181 8.61 -21.95 15.99
C GLY A 181 7.10 -21.93 15.73
N TRP A 182 6.65 -21.29 14.65
CA TRP A 182 5.24 -21.01 14.38
C TRP A 182 4.68 -22.06 13.40
N GLN A 183 4.31 -23.23 13.93
CA GLN A 183 3.96 -24.41 13.12
C GLN A 183 2.47 -24.47 12.83
N MET A 184 2.09 -24.11 11.60
CA MET A 184 0.72 -24.16 11.06
C MET A 184 -0.30 -23.47 11.99
N ILE A 185 -0.24 -22.15 12.09
CA ILE A 185 -1.14 -21.36 12.96
C ILE A 185 -2.12 -20.51 12.14
N LEU A 186 -3.26 -20.20 12.73
CA LEU A 186 -4.21 -19.25 12.18
C LEU A 186 -3.79 -17.82 12.53
N ASN A 187 -3.67 -16.97 11.52
CA ASN A 187 -3.45 -15.55 11.71
C ASN A 187 -4.75 -14.87 12.20
N ASN A 188 -4.65 -13.95 13.14
CA ASN A 188 -5.81 -13.27 13.74
C ASN A 188 -6.11 -11.88 13.14
N GLY A 189 -5.35 -11.44 12.13
CA GLY A 189 -5.49 -10.13 11.48
C GLY A 189 -6.65 -10.03 10.49
N VAL A 190 -7.21 -11.16 10.06
CA VAL A 190 -8.54 -11.24 9.43
C VAL A 190 -9.26 -12.45 9.99
N ILE A 191 -10.50 -12.30 10.47
CA ILE A 191 -11.30 -13.41 10.98
C ILE A 191 -12.77 -13.15 10.66
N GLY A 192 -13.44 -14.08 9.99
CA GLY A 192 -14.90 -14.09 9.87
C GLY A 192 -15.52 -15.08 10.84
N ALA A 193 -16.63 -14.71 11.49
CA ALA A 193 -17.36 -15.62 12.39
C ALA A 193 -18.85 -15.27 12.51
N GLY A 194 -19.70 -16.30 12.61
CA GLY A 194 -21.06 -16.16 13.12
C GLY A 194 -21.05 -15.73 14.60
N PRO A 195 -22.08 -15.02 15.08
CA PRO A 195 -22.17 -14.64 16.49
C PRO A 195 -22.20 -15.89 17.39
N LYS A 196 -21.51 -15.82 18.52
CA LYS A 196 -21.35 -16.88 19.52
C LYS A 196 -20.63 -18.16 19.04
N HIS A 197 -19.77 -18.06 18.02
CA HIS A 197 -19.08 -19.24 17.45
C HIS A 197 -18.27 -20.03 18.51
N PRO A 198 -18.37 -21.38 18.57
CA PRO A 198 -17.67 -22.21 19.56
C PRO A 198 -16.14 -22.02 19.54
N ILE A 199 -15.56 -21.91 18.35
CA ILE A 199 -14.13 -21.61 18.14
C ILE A 199 -13.70 -20.36 18.94
N LEU A 200 -14.45 -19.26 18.82
CA LEU A 200 -14.12 -18.00 19.49
C LEU A 200 -14.36 -18.06 21.01
N LYS A 201 -15.34 -18.85 21.46
CA LYS A 201 -15.52 -19.12 22.89
C LYS A 201 -14.27 -19.78 23.47
N THR A 202 -13.83 -20.89 22.87
CA THR A 202 -12.63 -21.62 23.33
C THR A 202 -11.34 -20.84 23.07
N THR A 203 -11.29 -19.98 22.07
CA THR A 203 -10.19 -19.00 21.88
C THR A 203 -10.04 -18.10 23.09
N LEU A 204 -11.14 -17.51 23.57
CA LEU A 204 -11.14 -16.62 24.73
C LEU A 204 -10.88 -17.37 26.05
N GLU A 205 -11.39 -18.60 26.19
CA GLU A 205 -11.12 -19.48 27.35
C GLU A 205 -9.63 -19.86 27.42
N VAL A 206 -9.05 -20.41 26.34
CA VAL A 206 -7.62 -20.78 26.27
C VAL A 206 -6.72 -19.55 26.45
N LEU A 207 -7.10 -18.40 25.89
CA LEU A 207 -6.35 -17.15 26.05
C LEU A 207 -6.36 -16.68 27.51
N ARG A 208 -7.49 -16.81 28.22
CA ARG A 208 -7.60 -16.44 29.64
C ARG A 208 -6.79 -17.37 30.53
N ASP A 209 -6.98 -18.67 30.37
CA ASP A 209 -6.43 -19.69 31.26
C ASP A 209 -4.89 -19.75 31.17
N LYS A 210 -4.32 -19.49 29.99
CA LYS A 210 -2.86 -19.55 29.75
C LYS A 210 -2.16 -18.19 29.75
N TYR A 211 -2.87 -17.08 29.96
CA TYR A 211 -2.30 -15.74 29.78
C TYR A 211 -1.04 -15.49 30.62
N ASP A 212 -1.12 -15.86 31.91
CA ASP A 212 -0.03 -15.62 32.86
C ASP A 212 1.10 -16.64 32.70
N ASP A 213 0.81 -17.85 32.20
CA ASP A 213 1.81 -18.87 31.90
C ASP A 213 2.68 -18.47 30.70
N PHE A 214 2.08 -18.01 29.60
CA PHE A 214 2.81 -17.53 28.42
C PHE A 214 3.74 -16.36 28.77
N TRP A 215 3.26 -15.40 29.56
CA TRP A 215 4.10 -14.28 29.99
C TRP A 215 5.16 -14.66 31.03
N ARG A 216 4.91 -15.67 31.89
CA ARG A 216 5.94 -16.17 32.80
C ARG A 216 7.08 -16.85 32.03
N GLU A 217 6.78 -17.69 31.05
CA GLU A 217 7.80 -18.33 30.20
C GLU A 217 8.63 -17.28 29.43
N PHE A 218 8.02 -16.17 29.02
CA PHE A 218 8.74 -15.03 28.43
C PHE A 218 9.62 -14.30 29.44
N ASP A 219 9.09 -13.93 30.61
CA ASP A 219 9.81 -13.14 31.62
C ASP A 219 10.97 -13.91 32.26
N GLU A 220 10.86 -15.24 32.37
CA GLU A 220 11.91 -16.14 32.89
C GLU A 220 13.00 -16.48 31.84
N GLY A 221 12.82 -16.08 30.58
CA GLY A 221 13.78 -16.30 29.48
C GLY A 221 14.86 -15.22 29.33
N GLU A 222 15.89 -15.51 28.53
CA GLU A 222 16.82 -14.47 28.08
C GLU A 222 16.06 -13.47 27.18
N ASN A 223 15.94 -12.22 27.60
CA ASN A 223 15.04 -11.22 26.99
C ASN A 223 15.60 -10.64 25.68
N ASP A 224 15.65 -11.45 24.61
CA ASP A 224 15.96 -11.01 23.24
C ASP A 224 14.70 -10.57 22.47
N ILE A 225 14.86 -9.69 21.48
CA ILE A 225 13.78 -9.10 20.68
C ILE A 225 13.04 -10.17 19.87
N ASP A 226 13.77 -11.18 19.35
CA ASP A 226 13.20 -12.30 18.60
C ASP A 226 12.18 -13.11 19.43
N LEU A 227 12.36 -13.17 20.76
CA LEU A 227 11.40 -13.82 21.66
C LEU A 227 10.14 -12.99 21.90
N PHE A 228 10.23 -11.65 21.84
CA PHE A 228 9.05 -10.80 21.95
C PHE A 228 8.15 -10.96 20.71
N GLU A 229 8.73 -11.03 19.50
CA GLU A 229 7.96 -11.39 18.31
C GLU A 229 7.33 -12.79 18.46
N ALA A 230 8.08 -13.77 18.99
CA ALA A 230 7.57 -15.12 19.25
C ALA A 230 6.50 -15.22 20.35
N MET A 231 6.31 -14.20 21.18
CA MET A 231 5.29 -14.16 22.25
C MET A 231 3.94 -13.58 21.79
N VAL A 232 3.93 -12.71 20.77
CA VAL A 232 2.70 -12.24 20.12
C VAL A 232 1.76 -13.41 19.70
N PRO A 233 2.19 -14.46 18.98
CA PRO A 233 1.30 -15.55 18.59
C PRO A 233 0.85 -16.41 19.77
N GLN A 234 1.65 -16.56 20.84
CA GLN A 234 1.20 -17.33 22.02
C GLN A 234 0.02 -16.64 22.70
N THR A 235 0.10 -15.31 22.83
CA THR A 235 -0.94 -14.48 23.45
C THR A 235 -2.05 -14.01 22.48
N SER A 236 -2.10 -14.55 21.25
CA SER A 236 -3.16 -14.22 20.28
C SER A 236 -3.52 -15.36 19.33
N MET A 237 -2.63 -15.75 18.41
CA MET A 237 -2.88 -16.66 17.27
C MET A 237 -2.97 -18.14 17.66
N LEU A 238 -2.22 -18.58 18.68
CA LEU A 238 -2.29 -19.95 19.18
C LEU A 238 -3.65 -20.25 19.85
N PRO A 239 -4.20 -19.42 20.75
CA PRO A 239 -5.57 -19.59 21.25
C PRO A 239 -6.62 -19.70 20.14
N LEU A 240 -6.50 -18.93 19.05
CA LEU A 240 -7.37 -19.04 17.88
C LEU A 240 -7.20 -20.38 17.15
N THR A 241 -5.95 -20.83 17.02
CA THR A 241 -5.60 -22.13 16.42
C THR A 241 -6.11 -23.30 17.26
N GLU A 242 -5.96 -23.27 18.59
CA GLU A 242 -6.47 -24.30 19.50
C GLU A 242 -8.00 -24.31 19.53
N GLY A 243 -8.65 -23.13 19.55
CA GLY A 243 -10.10 -23.02 19.40
C GLY A 243 -10.61 -23.61 18.07
N PHE A 244 -9.86 -23.45 16.98
CA PHE A 244 -10.19 -24.07 15.69
C PHE A 244 -9.99 -25.59 15.71
N VAL A 245 -8.84 -26.07 16.19
CA VAL A 245 -8.52 -27.50 16.28
C VAL A 245 -9.50 -28.26 17.21
N ALA A 246 -10.05 -27.60 18.23
CA ALA A 246 -11.00 -28.20 19.17
C ALA A 246 -12.43 -28.35 18.64
N HIS A 247 -12.85 -27.56 17.63
CA HIS A 247 -14.24 -27.52 17.15
C HIS A 247 -14.42 -27.77 15.64
N SER A 248 -13.37 -27.63 14.83
CA SER A 248 -13.44 -27.82 13.37
C SER A 248 -13.25 -29.29 12.96
N SER A 249 -14.02 -29.70 11.96
CA SER A 249 -14.13 -31.03 11.39
C SER A 249 -14.36 -30.94 9.88
N ILE A 250 -14.49 -32.07 9.18
CA ILE A 250 -14.85 -32.06 7.75
C ILE A 250 -16.36 -31.79 7.48
N ASN A 251 -17.22 -31.74 8.51
CA ASN A 251 -18.69 -31.71 8.35
C ASN A 251 -19.38 -30.39 8.78
N ASP A 252 -18.67 -29.48 9.46
CA ASP A 252 -19.14 -28.11 9.73
C ASP A 252 -18.79 -27.16 8.57
N LYS A 253 -18.92 -25.84 8.76
CA LYS A 253 -18.61 -24.83 7.74
C LYS A 253 -17.51 -23.86 8.19
N SER A 254 -16.59 -24.32 9.05
CA SER A 254 -15.47 -23.54 9.59
C SER A 254 -14.17 -23.86 8.83
N ILE A 255 -13.54 -22.86 8.19
CA ILE A 255 -12.39 -23.08 7.29
C ILE A 255 -11.10 -22.35 7.71
N ALA A 256 -9.97 -23.02 7.50
CA ALA A 256 -8.64 -22.42 7.52
C ALA A 256 -8.23 -22.15 6.06
N LEU A 257 -8.03 -20.89 5.68
CA LEU A 257 -7.75 -20.49 4.29
C LEU A 257 -6.23 -20.42 4.02
N PRO A 258 -5.69 -21.17 3.05
CA PRO A 258 -4.28 -21.13 2.66
C PRO A 258 -3.66 -19.75 2.43
N THR A 259 -2.35 -19.69 2.62
CA THR A 259 -1.58 -18.45 2.77
C THR A 259 -1.70 -17.46 1.59
N THR A 260 -1.81 -17.92 0.32
CA THR A 260 -1.91 -16.99 -0.84
C THR A 260 -3.22 -16.20 -0.92
N TYR A 261 -4.27 -16.57 -0.18
CA TYR A 261 -5.49 -15.78 -0.07
C TYR A 261 -5.27 -14.42 0.64
N PHE A 262 -4.24 -14.31 1.51
CA PHE A 262 -4.00 -13.15 2.38
C PHE A 262 -2.56 -12.60 2.37
N TRP A 263 -1.59 -13.37 1.86
CA TRP A 263 -0.16 -13.05 1.94
C TRP A 263 0.53 -13.04 0.56
N ALA A 264 0.16 -12.09 -0.30
CA ALA A 264 0.76 -11.93 -1.63
C ALA A 264 2.24 -11.45 -1.62
N PHE A 265 2.61 -10.55 -0.70
CA PHE A 265 3.92 -9.86 -0.71
C PHE A 265 4.74 -10.00 0.59
N ALA A 266 4.55 -11.08 1.37
CA ALA A 266 5.31 -11.31 2.61
C ALA A 266 6.83 -11.51 2.39
N LYS A 267 7.26 -11.82 1.16
CA LYS A 267 8.66 -11.86 0.68
C LYS A 267 9.60 -12.79 1.48
N VAL A 268 9.05 -13.85 2.07
CA VAL A 268 9.74 -14.77 2.99
C VAL A 268 10.74 -15.67 2.27
N LYS A 269 11.91 -15.92 2.87
CA LYS A 269 12.95 -16.82 2.35
C LYS A 269 13.15 -18.00 3.29
N TYR A 270 13.19 -19.21 2.74
CA TYR A 270 13.33 -20.45 3.50
C TYR A 270 14.63 -21.15 3.15
N HIS A 271 15.65 -20.99 4.00
CA HIS A 271 17.01 -21.42 3.70
C HIS A 271 17.64 -22.19 4.87
N THR A 272 18.41 -23.23 4.54
CA THR A 272 19.30 -23.92 5.51
C THR A 272 20.66 -23.20 5.59
N PHE A 273 21.42 -23.40 6.68
CA PHE A 273 22.81 -22.93 6.79
C PHE A 273 23.65 -23.30 5.55
N TRP A 274 23.56 -24.56 5.11
CA TRP A 274 24.26 -25.07 3.93
C TRP A 274 23.80 -24.41 2.62
N SER A 275 22.52 -24.07 2.48
CA SER A 275 22.01 -23.37 1.29
C SER A 275 22.58 -21.95 1.16
N GLY A 276 22.71 -21.22 2.28
CA GLY A 276 23.35 -19.90 2.34
C GLY A 276 24.86 -19.97 2.11
N LEU A 277 25.53 -20.98 2.67
CA LEU A 277 26.94 -21.25 2.41
C LEU A 277 27.19 -21.52 0.92
N LYS A 278 26.35 -22.36 0.29
CA LYS A 278 26.42 -22.65 -1.16
C LYS A 278 26.25 -21.41 -2.02
N LEU A 279 25.30 -20.51 -1.71
CA LEU A 279 25.17 -19.24 -2.44
C LEU A 279 26.46 -18.41 -2.38
N ARG A 280 27.08 -18.31 -1.20
CA ARG A 280 28.27 -17.49 -0.96
C ARG A 280 29.50 -17.95 -1.76
N PHE A 281 29.59 -19.23 -2.11
CA PHE A 281 30.72 -19.80 -2.87
C PHE A 281 30.40 -20.13 -4.34
N PHE A 282 29.14 -20.44 -4.68
CA PHE A 282 28.76 -20.96 -6.00
C PHE A 282 27.66 -20.16 -6.72
N GLY A 283 27.14 -19.09 -6.12
CA GLY A 283 26.28 -18.10 -6.79
C GLY A 283 24.86 -18.54 -7.19
N ILE A 284 24.51 -19.83 -7.02
CA ILE A 284 23.21 -20.39 -7.43
C ILE A 284 22.59 -21.18 -6.28
N ASN A 285 21.35 -20.84 -5.91
CA ASN A 285 20.42 -21.76 -5.24
C ASN A 285 18.97 -21.29 -5.43
N GLU A 286 18.06 -22.21 -5.78
CA GLU A 286 16.63 -21.93 -5.91
C GLU A 286 15.92 -21.82 -4.55
N GLU A 287 16.43 -22.47 -3.50
CA GLU A 287 15.87 -22.43 -2.13
C GLU A 287 15.83 -21.00 -1.56
N LEU A 288 16.73 -20.13 -2.06
CA LEU A 288 16.87 -18.74 -1.65
C LEU A 288 15.98 -17.77 -2.44
N LYS A 289 15.17 -18.25 -3.39
CA LYS A 289 14.08 -17.47 -3.99
C LYS A 289 13.07 -17.10 -2.91
N SER A 290 12.59 -15.86 -2.99
CA SER A 290 11.55 -15.37 -2.11
C SER A 290 10.22 -16.05 -2.43
N THR A 291 9.56 -16.64 -1.44
CA THR A 291 8.14 -16.98 -1.50
C THR A 291 7.29 -15.72 -1.32
N PHE A 292 6.00 -15.77 -1.68
CA PHE A 292 5.04 -14.68 -1.41
C PHE A 292 5.53 -13.30 -1.91
N HIS A 293 5.75 -13.17 -3.23
CA HIS A 293 6.31 -11.98 -3.85
C HIS A 293 5.45 -11.35 -4.97
N GLU A 294 4.24 -11.88 -5.22
CA GLU A 294 3.33 -11.40 -6.27
C GLU A 294 1.86 -11.62 -5.89
N LEU A 295 0.96 -10.78 -6.41
CA LEU A 295 -0.49 -10.99 -6.32
C LEU A 295 -0.88 -12.24 -7.09
N LYS A 296 -1.64 -13.13 -6.45
CA LYS A 296 -2.19 -14.32 -7.09
C LYS A 296 -3.68 -14.11 -7.41
N PRO A 297 -4.24 -14.78 -8.44
CA PRO A 297 -5.64 -14.61 -8.81
C PRO A 297 -6.66 -14.93 -7.70
N GLU A 298 -6.28 -15.77 -6.74
CA GLU A 298 -7.05 -16.09 -5.54
C GLU A 298 -6.98 -15.04 -4.41
N THR A 299 -5.98 -14.14 -4.40
CA THR A 299 -5.72 -13.25 -3.26
C THR A 299 -6.91 -12.31 -3.02
N LEU A 300 -7.52 -12.39 -1.83
CA LEU A 300 -8.70 -11.62 -1.42
C LEU A 300 -8.31 -10.33 -0.70
N MET A 301 -7.29 -10.40 0.15
CA MET A 301 -6.75 -9.27 0.92
C MET A 301 -5.22 -9.38 1.00
N HIS A 302 -4.56 -8.32 1.45
CA HIS A 302 -3.11 -8.35 1.70
C HIS A 302 -2.71 -7.51 2.92
N HIS A 303 -2.12 -8.17 3.91
CA HIS A 303 -1.54 -7.53 5.10
C HIS A 303 -0.21 -6.84 4.78
N ASN A 304 -0.19 -5.50 4.80
CA ASN A 304 0.96 -4.71 4.41
C ASN A 304 1.92 -4.46 5.58
N LEU A 305 2.72 -5.48 5.91
CA LEU A 305 3.74 -5.44 6.98
C LEU A 305 4.75 -4.29 6.83
N LEU A 306 5.11 -3.93 5.59
CA LEU A 306 6.05 -2.84 5.31
C LEU A 306 5.45 -1.44 5.50
N LYS A 307 4.11 -1.34 5.52
CA LYS A 307 3.35 -0.09 5.67
C LYS A 307 3.66 0.95 4.58
N GLU A 308 4.12 0.47 3.42
CA GLU A 308 4.43 1.23 2.20
C GLU A 308 3.21 1.34 1.27
N GLU A 309 2.95 2.54 0.74
CA GLU A 309 2.10 2.73 -0.44
C GLU A 309 2.94 3.05 -1.69
N ILE A 310 4.07 3.73 -1.50
CA ILE A 310 5.03 4.06 -2.56
C ILE A 310 6.17 3.04 -2.57
N PHE A 311 6.00 1.97 -3.34
CA PHE A 311 7.02 0.94 -3.52
C PHE A 311 8.31 1.52 -4.11
N THR A 312 9.46 1.26 -3.48
CA THR A 312 10.71 1.92 -3.89
C THR A 312 11.46 1.20 -5.00
N SER A 313 11.51 1.83 -6.18
CA SER A 313 12.51 1.56 -7.22
C SER A 313 13.94 1.92 -6.76
N SER A 314 14.98 1.35 -7.36
CA SER A 314 16.33 1.95 -7.32
C SER A 314 16.35 3.27 -8.09
N PHE A 315 17.31 4.15 -7.79
CA PHE A 315 17.45 5.43 -8.49
C PHE A 315 17.80 5.23 -9.97
N GLU A 316 18.60 4.22 -10.28
CA GLU A 316 19.05 3.89 -11.63
C GLU A 316 17.91 3.33 -12.46
N TYR A 317 17.14 2.39 -11.90
CA TYR A 317 15.99 1.79 -12.58
C TYR A 317 14.88 2.83 -12.81
N GLY A 318 14.55 3.62 -11.79
CA GLY A 318 13.50 4.64 -11.86
C GLY A 318 13.86 5.86 -12.71
N ASN A 319 15.11 5.99 -13.15
CA ASN A 319 15.55 6.95 -14.14
C ASN A 319 15.91 6.29 -15.49
N GLY A 320 15.57 5.01 -15.69
CA GLY A 320 15.79 4.29 -16.96
C GLY A 320 17.25 4.01 -17.31
N MET A 321 18.20 4.17 -16.37
CA MET A 321 19.65 4.11 -16.62
C MET A 321 20.18 2.72 -17.03
N TYR A 322 19.34 1.68 -16.96
CA TYR A 322 19.65 0.37 -17.53
C TYR A 322 19.61 0.37 -19.08
N ASP A 323 18.90 1.31 -19.69
CA ASP A 323 18.79 1.43 -21.13
C ASP A 323 20.03 2.09 -21.75
N PRO A 324 20.62 1.53 -22.82
CA PRO A 324 21.83 2.09 -23.45
C PRO A 324 21.67 3.54 -23.90
N GLN A 325 20.47 3.95 -24.32
CA GLN A 325 20.20 5.31 -24.79
C GLN A 325 20.18 6.31 -23.64
N VAL A 326 19.40 6.01 -22.60
CA VAL A 326 19.28 6.86 -21.41
C VAL A 326 20.62 6.92 -20.66
N ARG A 327 21.32 5.78 -20.55
CA ARG A 327 22.68 5.72 -19.99
C ARG A 327 23.68 6.58 -20.76
N LYS A 328 23.59 6.63 -22.10
CA LYS A 328 24.40 7.54 -22.91
C LYS A 328 24.05 9.00 -22.59
N PHE A 329 22.78 9.38 -22.51
CA PHE A 329 22.39 10.75 -22.17
C PHE A 329 22.91 11.20 -20.79
N PHE A 330 22.87 10.33 -19.77
CA PHE A 330 23.51 10.61 -18.47
C PHE A 330 25.04 10.73 -18.54
N HIS A 331 25.71 9.98 -19.41
CA HIS A 331 27.16 10.10 -19.64
C HIS A 331 27.53 11.40 -20.35
N ASP A 332 26.71 11.84 -21.31
CA ASP A 332 26.96 13.01 -22.16
C ASP A 332 26.55 14.35 -21.50
N LEU A 333 25.97 14.31 -20.29
CA LEU A 333 25.74 15.48 -19.44
C LEU A 333 27.04 16.27 -19.15
N GLN A 334 26.92 17.59 -19.01
CA GLN A 334 28.04 18.42 -18.55
C GLN A 334 28.48 18.05 -17.11
N LYS A 335 29.77 18.25 -16.78
CA LYS A 335 30.33 17.86 -15.47
C LYS A 335 29.64 18.47 -14.24
N PRO A 336 29.10 19.71 -14.25
CA PRO A 336 28.27 20.22 -13.14
C PRO A 336 26.99 19.38 -12.95
N ASP A 337 26.33 19.00 -14.04
CA ASP A 337 25.09 18.23 -14.02
C ASP A 337 25.31 16.77 -13.61
N GLN A 338 26.41 16.13 -14.07
CA GLN A 338 26.83 14.83 -13.56
C GLN A 338 27.00 14.82 -12.02
N ARG A 339 27.47 15.92 -11.42
CA ARG A 339 27.56 16.07 -9.96
C ARG A 339 26.18 16.22 -9.30
N LYS A 340 25.26 16.99 -9.90
CA LYS A 340 23.88 17.14 -9.40
C LYS A 340 23.15 15.80 -9.33
N ILE A 341 23.20 14.99 -10.40
CA ILE A 341 22.60 13.64 -10.42
C ILE A 341 23.21 12.75 -9.33
N LYS A 342 24.54 12.76 -9.15
CA LYS A 342 25.19 11.96 -8.10
C LYS A 342 24.72 12.34 -6.69
N ILE A 343 24.53 13.64 -6.42
CA ILE A 343 23.96 14.10 -5.14
C ILE A 343 22.49 13.66 -4.99
N PHE A 344 21.66 13.81 -6.02
CA PHE A 344 20.25 13.36 -5.98
C PHE A 344 20.13 11.85 -5.76
N GLN A 345 21.00 11.05 -6.41
CA GLN A 345 21.13 9.61 -6.22
C GLN A 345 21.54 9.27 -4.77
N GLN A 346 22.52 9.97 -4.20
CA GLN A 346 22.96 9.76 -2.82
C GLN A 346 21.87 10.11 -1.80
N VAL A 347 21.16 11.23 -2.00
CA VAL A 347 20.02 11.61 -1.15
C VAL A 347 18.89 10.59 -1.27
N TYR A 348 18.48 10.22 -2.48
CA TYR A 348 17.42 9.23 -2.69
C TYR A 348 17.76 7.89 -2.04
N ASN A 349 18.96 7.37 -2.25
CA ASN A 349 19.37 6.09 -1.66
C ASN A 349 19.40 6.11 -0.12
N HIS A 350 19.48 7.28 0.52
CA HIS A 350 19.34 7.43 1.98
C HIS A 350 17.89 7.71 2.42
N ASN A 351 17.12 8.47 1.63
CA ASN A 351 15.80 9.00 2.00
C ASN A 351 14.60 8.35 1.27
N GLN A 352 14.79 7.34 0.42
CA GLN A 352 13.69 6.67 -0.31
C GLN A 352 12.56 6.21 0.63
N PRO A 353 11.28 6.17 0.19
CA PRO A 353 10.12 5.91 1.05
C PRO A 353 10.26 4.73 2.03
N SER A 354 10.78 3.59 1.58
CA SER A 354 11.05 2.37 2.37
C SER A 354 12.15 2.50 3.44
N ARG A 355 12.88 3.63 3.48
CA ARG A 355 13.93 3.95 4.47
C ARG A 355 13.56 5.12 5.38
N VAL A 356 12.33 5.62 5.30
CA VAL A 356 11.85 6.74 6.12
C VAL A 356 10.55 6.35 6.81
N GLY A 357 10.55 6.34 8.14
CA GLY A 357 9.34 6.14 8.93
C GLY A 357 8.38 7.33 8.83
N PHE A 358 7.11 7.12 9.14
CA PHE A 358 6.12 8.21 9.19
C PHE A 358 6.39 9.14 10.37
N ASN A 359 6.39 10.46 10.13
CA ASN A 359 6.38 11.44 11.22
C ASN A 359 5.00 11.45 11.91
N LYS A 360 4.96 11.63 13.24
CA LYS A 360 3.71 11.76 14.03
C LYS A 360 2.83 12.95 13.62
N LYS A 361 3.39 13.93 12.89
CA LYS A 361 2.66 15.06 12.30
C LYS A 361 3.24 15.37 10.92
N SER A 362 2.37 15.55 9.93
CA SER A 362 2.75 15.98 8.59
C SER A 362 3.47 17.33 8.64
N LYS A 363 4.60 17.47 7.91
CA LYS A 363 5.40 18.70 7.86
C LYS A 363 5.05 19.55 6.64
N ILE A 364 4.60 18.90 5.57
CA ILE A 364 3.93 19.50 4.43
C ILE A 364 2.42 19.45 4.72
N PRO A 365 1.69 20.58 4.71
CA PRO A 365 0.23 20.58 4.82
C PRO A 365 -0.45 19.57 3.89
N GLN A 366 -1.55 18.97 4.34
CA GLN A 366 -2.37 18.06 3.52
C GLN A 366 -3.33 18.89 2.66
N ILE A 367 -2.75 19.63 1.72
CA ILE A 367 -3.44 20.53 0.80
C ILE A 367 -2.86 20.31 -0.60
N VAL A 368 -3.71 20.04 -1.60
CA VAL A 368 -3.32 20.08 -3.02
C VAL A 368 -3.76 21.41 -3.63
N HIS A 369 -2.83 22.08 -4.27
CA HIS A 369 -3.02 23.34 -4.98
C HIS A 369 -2.95 23.10 -6.49
N PHE A 370 -4.01 23.46 -7.19
CA PHE A 370 -4.03 23.55 -8.65
C PHE A 370 -4.09 25.01 -9.06
N VAL A 371 -3.35 25.38 -10.11
CA VAL A 371 -3.45 26.70 -10.74
C VAL A 371 -4.09 26.50 -12.10
N VAL A 372 -5.16 27.25 -12.39
CA VAL A 372 -5.89 27.21 -13.67
C VAL A 372 -6.01 28.63 -14.23
N LEU A 373 -5.58 28.82 -15.47
CA LEU A 373 -5.47 30.13 -16.10
C LEU A 373 -6.66 30.48 -17.01
N ASP A 374 -7.46 29.49 -17.42
CA ASP A 374 -8.74 29.69 -18.14
C ASP A 374 -9.76 28.56 -17.86
N GLU A 375 -10.99 28.71 -18.36
CA GLU A 375 -12.08 27.74 -18.15
C GLU A 375 -11.81 26.35 -18.74
N ASN A 376 -10.97 26.21 -19.77
CA ASN A 376 -10.65 24.92 -20.35
C ASN A 376 -9.65 24.17 -19.46
N GLU A 377 -8.70 24.88 -18.83
CA GLU A 377 -7.87 24.30 -17.78
C GLU A 377 -8.73 23.82 -16.59
N LEU A 378 -9.75 24.60 -16.21
CA LEU A 378 -10.70 24.18 -15.16
C LEU A 378 -11.49 22.93 -15.56
N LYS A 379 -12.08 22.87 -16.77
CA LYS A 379 -12.84 21.69 -17.25
C LYS A 379 -11.99 20.42 -17.34
N VAL A 380 -10.69 20.55 -17.65
CA VAL A 380 -9.74 19.43 -17.62
C VAL A 380 -9.40 19.02 -16.17
N LEU A 381 -9.27 19.99 -15.25
CA LEU A 381 -9.08 19.68 -13.83
C LEU A 381 -10.28 18.94 -13.24
N GLU A 382 -11.50 19.40 -13.52
CA GLU A 382 -12.74 18.78 -13.00
C GLU A 382 -12.84 17.30 -13.34
N GLN A 383 -12.45 16.90 -14.56
CA GLN A 383 -12.38 15.49 -15.00
C GLN A 383 -11.35 14.65 -14.23
N ASN A 384 -10.33 15.28 -13.65
CA ASN A 384 -9.26 14.62 -12.89
C ASN A 384 -9.45 14.73 -11.37
N LEU A 385 -10.25 15.70 -10.90
CA LEU A 385 -10.38 16.08 -9.49
C LEU A 385 -11.03 14.98 -8.64
N GLU A 386 -11.98 14.23 -9.20
CA GLU A 386 -12.57 13.06 -8.53
C GLU A 386 -11.47 12.04 -8.18
N ASN A 387 -10.57 11.71 -9.10
CA ASN A 387 -9.45 10.79 -8.83
C ASN A 387 -8.51 11.33 -7.73
N TRP A 388 -8.27 12.64 -7.70
CA TRP A 388 -7.50 13.29 -6.63
C TRP A 388 -8.18 13.16 -5.26
N GLN A 389 -9.48 13.41 -5.18
CA GLN A 389 -10.28 13.31 -3.96
C GLN A 389 -10.42 11.86 -3.48
N VAL A 390 -10.74 10.93 -4.39
CA VAL A 390 -10.93 9.49 -4.13
C VAL A 390 -9.66 8.80 -3.63
N LEU A 391 -8.49 9.33 -3.97
CA LEU A 391 -7.18 8.83 -3.52
C LEU A 391 -6.58 9.61 -2.34
N ASN A 392 -6.96 10.87 -2.12
CA ASN A 392 -6.40 11.70 -1.06
C ASN A 392 -7.52 12.38 -0.26
N ALA A 393 -8.49 11.60 0.21
CA ALA A 393 -9.74 12.09 0.82
C ALA A 393 -9.55 13.02 2.04
N ASN A 394 -8.42 12.89 2.75
CA ASN A 394 -8.07 13.74 3.89
C ASN A 394 -7.39 15.06 3.50
N PHE A 395 -7.17 15.33 2.21
CA PHE A 395 -6.54 16.57 1.73
C PHE A 395 -7.59 17.64 1.43
N GLU A 396 -7.26 18.90 1.73
CA GLU A 396 -7.96 20.05 1.19
C GLU A 396 -7.55 20.27 -0.27
N PHE A 397 -8.50 20.59 -1.15
CA PHE A 397 -8.21 20.89 -2.57
C PHE A 397 -8.50 22.36 -2.86
N LYS A 398 -7.46 23.10 -3.29
CA LYS A 398 -7.53 24.54 -3.57
C LYS A 398 -7.24 24.82 -5.04
N ILE A 399 -8.30 25.24 -5.75
CA ILE A 399 -8.25 25.66 -7.15
C ILE A 399 -8.04 27.18 -7.19
N TRP A 400 -6.87 27.59 -7.70
CA TRP A 400 -6.46 28.97 -7.90
C TRP A 400 -6.73 29.40 -9.34
N ASP A 401 -7.85 30.08 -9.55
CA ASP A 401 -8.15 30.84 -10.77
C ASP A 401 -7.44 32.20 -10.78
N GLN A 402 -7.50 32.89 -11.93
CA GLN A 402 -6.85 34.20 -12.09
C GLN A 402 -7.25 35.24 -11.04
N ASP A 403 -8.49 35.24 -10.55
CA ASP A 403 -8.99 36.32 -9.71
C ASP A 403 -8.63 36.10 -8.24
N LYS A 404 -8.61 34.85 -7.77
CA LYS A 404 -7.93 34.46 -6.53
C LYS A 404 -6.43 34.80 -6.58
N ILE A 405 -5.76 34.55 -7.71
CA ILE A 405 -4.33 34.85 -7.88
C ILE A 405 -4.07 36.37 -7.81
N LYS A 406 -4.86 37.20 -8.51
CA LYS A 406 -4.77 38.67 -8.47
C LYS A 406 -5.06 39.23 -7.07
N LEU A 407 -6.05 38.67 -6.37
CA LEU A 407 -6.43 39.09 -5.01
C LEU A 407 -5.31 38.81 -4.00
N GLU A 408 -4.72 37.62 -4.06
CA GLU A 408 -3.71 37.11 -3.13
C GLU A 408 -2.29 37.65 -3.42
N PHE A 409 -1.95 37.79 -4.71
CA PHE A 409 -0.64 38.19 -5.22
C PHE A 409 -0.74 39.43 -6.10
N LYS A 410 -1.13 40.57 -5.51
CA LYS A 410 -1.51 41.83 -6.19
C LYS A 410 -0.50 42.44 -7.18
N ASN A 411 0.75 41.98 -7.18
CA ASN A 411 1.83 42.48 -8.05
C ASN A 411 2.21 41.48 -9.17
N LEU A 412 1.48 40.37 -9.33
CA LEU A 412 1.83 39.29 -10.26
C LEU A 412 1.20 39.54 -11.63
N ASN A 413 2.04 39.89 -12.62
CA ASN A 413 1.58 40.04 -14.00
C ASN A 413 1.31 38.65 -14.64
N LEU A 414 0.11 38.47 -15.17
CA LEU A 414 -0.35 37.21 -15.79
C LEU A 414 -0.29 37.22 -17.33
N SER A 415 0.40 38.19 -17.95
CA SER A 415 0.44 38.32 -19.42
C SER A 415 1.35 37.32 -20.14
N ASP A 416 2.36 36.78 -19.45
CA ASP A 416 3.29 35.80 -19.99
C ASP A 416 2.75 34.37 -19.74
N LYS A 417 2.88 33.46 -20.70
CA LYS A 417 2.22 32.15 -20.66
C LYS A 417 3.14 30.99 -20.30
N ASP A 418 4.40 31.04 -20.72
CA ASP A 418 5.33 29.95 -20.48
C ASP A 418 5.85 30.01 -19.05
N ASN A 419 5.86 28.87 -18.35
CA ASN A 419 6.23 28.71 -16.94
C ASN A 419 5.42 29.51 -15.89
N LEU A 420 4.57 30.48 -16.26
CA LEU A 420 3.77 31.27 -15.31
C LEU A 420 2.98 30.40 -14.33
N ARG A 421 2.26 29.37 -14.82
CA ARG A 421 1.46 28.47 -13.97
C ARG A 421 2.30 27.85 -12.85
N PHE A 422 3.52 27.40 -13.18
CA PHE A 422 4.45 26.81 -12.23
C PHE A 422 5.08 27.85 -11.30
N TYR A 423 5.39 29.06 -11.78
CA TYR A 423 5.86 30.17 -10.93
C TYR A 423 4.82 30.58 -9.87
N VAL A 424 3.54 30.69 -10.26
CA VAL A 424 2.43 30.92 -9.33
C VAL A 424 2.29 29.73 -8.36
N GLY A 425 2.42 28.50 -8.85
CA GLY A 425 2.48 27.29 -8.01
C GLY A 425 3.56 27.35 -6.92
N LEU A 426 4.78 27.76 -7.28
CA LEU A 426 5.87 27.97 -6.31
C LEU A 426 5.53 29.10 -5.31
N LYS A 427 4.92 30.21 -5.76
CA LYS A 427 4.50 31.32 -4.87
C LYS A 427 3.39 30.92 -3.89
N ILE A 428 2.50 30.02 -4.29
CA ILE A 428 1.51 29.39 -3.40
C ILE A 428 2.23 28.50 -2.37
N LEU A 429 3.15 27.63 -2.80
CA LEU A 429 3.93 26.76 -1.91
C LEU A 429 4.82 27.51 -0.91
N GLU A 430 5.38 28.66 -1.31
CA GLU A 430 6.12 29.54 -0.41
C GLU A 430 5.22 30.00 0.76
N LYS A 431 4.03 30.51 0.45
CA LYS A 431 3.12 31.14 1.41
C LYS A 431 2.29 30.14 2.24
N PHE A 432 1.84 29.05 1.63
CA PHE A 432 0.89 28.10 2.21
C PHE A 432 1.47 26.70 2.46
N GLY A 433 2.64 26.39 1.88
CA GLY A 433 3.14 25.02 1.82
C GLY A 433 2.19 24.11 1.03
N GLY A 434 2.22 22.82 1.32
CA GLY A 434 1.34 21.83 0.71
C GLY A 434 1.96 21.22 -0.54
N THR A 435 1.12 20.82 -1.48
CA THR A 435 1.53 20.20 -2.74
C THR A 435 0.95 20.97 -3.92
N TYR A 436 1.78 21.47 -4.83
CA TYR A 436 1.33 21.94 -6.14
C TYR A 436 1.24 20.76 -7.11
N ALA A 437 0.15 20.70 -7.87
CA ALA A 437 -0.02 19.80 -9.01
C ALA A 437 -0.45 20.59 -10.26
N ASP A 438 0.06 20.21 -11.43
CA ASP A 438 -0.48 20.73 -12.69
C ASP A 438 -1.89 20.18 -12.93
N PHE A 439 -2.79 21.02 -13.48
CA PHE A 439 -4.21 20.71 -13.67
C PHE A 439 -4.49 19.44 -14.51
N ARG A 440 -3.53 19.01 -15.33
CA ARG A 440 -3.61 17.79 -16.17
C ARG A 440 -3.21 16.51 -15.44
N ALA A 441 -2.64 16.60 -14.24
CA ALA A 441 -2.05 15.48 -13.55
C ALA A 441 -3.10 14.49 -13.00
N LYS A 442 -3.02 13.22 -13.40
CA LYS A 442 -3.88 12.13 -12.92
C LYS A 442 -3.15 11.25 -11.90
N PRO A 443 -3.56 11.20 -10.63
CA PRO A 443 -2.90 10.41 -9.59
C PRO A 443 -3.24 8.92 -9.74
N HIS A 444 -2.22 8.06 -9.70
CA HIS A 444 -2.35 6.61 -9.88
C HIS A 444 -2.32 5.83 -8.56
N LYS A 445 -1.29 6.12 -7.70
CA LYS A 445 -0.39 5.81 -4.97
C LYS A 445 -0.37 6.97 -3.82
N PRO A 446 -1.36 7.18 -2.92
CA PRO A 446 -1.66 8.51 -2.35
C PRO A 446 -0.50 9.31 -1.75
N ILE A 447 -0.46 10.61 -2.05
CA ILE A 447 0.70 11.48 -1.80
C ILE A 447 0.89 11.84 -0.32
N PHE A 448 -0.02 11.43 0.58
CA PHE A 448 0.16 11.60 2.02
C PHE A 448 1.48 11.00 2.51
N GLU A 449 1.97 9.91 1.89
CA GLU A 449 3.23 9.29 2.30
C GLU A 449 4.39 10.26 2.09
N LEU A 450 4.37 11.05 1.00
CA LEU A 450 5.38 12.08 0.73
C LEU A 450 5.25 13.25 1.73
N ASN A 451 4.03 13.76 1.94
CA ASN A 451 3.78 14.89 2.85
C ASN A 451 4.10 14.55 4.33
N ASN A 452 3.94 13.28 4.72
CA ASN A 452 4.26 12.77 6.05
C ASN A 452 5.75 12.43 6.25
N LYS A 453 6.49 12.06 5.20
CA LYS A 453 7.91 11.62 5.30
C LYS A 453 8.93 12.72 4.99
N TYR A 454 8.55 13.77 4.26
CA TYR A 454 9.47 14.81 3.79
C TYR A 454 9.01 16.24 4.14
N ASN A 455 9.94 17.18 4.17
CA ASN A 455 9.68 18.64 4.19
C ASN A 455 9.73 19.24 2.79
N PHE A 456 10.35 18.55 1.82
CA PHE A 456 10.34 18.87 0.40
C PHE A 456 10.48 17.60 -0.45
N TYR A 457 9.67 17.48 -1.49
CA TYR A 457 9.82 16.45 -2.51
C TYR A 457 9.53 16.98 -3.92
N SER A 458 10.24 16.44 -4.91
CA SER A 458 10.06 16.77 -6.32
C SER A 458 10.56 15.62 -7.20
N GLY A 459 10.03 15.48 -8.42
CA GLY A 459 10.48 14.48 -9.39
C GLY A 459 11.58 14.99 -10.32
N LEU A 460 12.41 14.09 -10.85
CA LEU A 460 13.21 14.36 -12.05
C LEU A 460 12.35 14.32 -13.32
N VAL A 461 12.75 15.08 -14.34
CA VAL A 461 12.31 14.83 -15.72
C VAL A 461 13.21 13.78 -16.37
N PRO A 462 12.67 12.79 -17.11
CA PRO A 462 13.45 11.84 -17.88
C PRO A 462 14.40 12.52 -18.88
N LEU A 463 15.67 12.15 -18.87
CA LEU A 463 16.60 12.53 -19.93
C LEU A 463 16.35 11.64 -21.15
N THR A 464 15.52 12.11 -22.08
CA THR A 464 15.10 11.40 -23.30
C THR A 464 15.71 11.93 -24.59
N HIS A 465 16.43 13.05 -24.53
CA HIS A 465 17.06 13.71 -25.69
C HIS A 465 18.57 13.94 -25.46
N GLY A 466 19.35 13.98 -26.54
CA GLY A 466 20.80 14.18 -26.47
C GLY A 466 21.18 15.59 -26.06
N GLY A 467 21.92 15.76 -24.97
CA GLY A 467 22.28 17.08 -24.45
C GLY A 467 21.18 17.76 -23.62
N SER A 468 20.12 17.05 -23.23
CA SER A 468 19.16 17.52 -22.23
C SER A 468 19.85 18.01 -20.95
N LYS A 469 19.54 19.23 -20.51
CA LYS A 469 19.81 19.66 -19.14
C LYS A 469 18.95 18.86 -18.16
N ILE A 470 19.40 18.74 -16.92
CA ILE A 470 18.58 18.22 -15.83
C ILE A 470 17.43 19.21 -15.56
N SER A 471 16.21 18.69 -15.39
CA SER A 471 15.07 19.45 -14.90
C SER A 471 14.37 18.70 -13.76
N ILE A 472 13.73 19.47 -12.88
CA ILE A 472 12.67 18.99 -11.99
C ILE A 472 11.36 18.93 -12.80
N SER A 473 10.49 17.95 -12.54
CA SER A 473 9.17 17.88 -13.18
C SER A 473 8.24 18.93 -12.59
N GLN A 474 7.57 19.68 -13.47
CA GLN A 474 6.57 20.69 -13.08
C GLN A 474 5.19 20.07 -12.79
N LYS A 475 5.01 18.75 -12.94
CA LYS A 475 3.70 18.10 -12.76
C LYS A 475 3.25 17.99 -11.30
N LEU A 476 4.20 17.83 -10.39
CA LEU A 476 3.93 17.68 -8.96
C LEU A 476 5.18 18.07 -8.14
N ILE A 477 5.02 18.93 -7.13
CA ILE A 477 6.07 19.34 -6.19
C ILE A 477 5.43 19.69 -4.85
N GLY A 478 6.04 19.26 -3.73
CA GLY A 478 5.50 19.51 -2.40
C GLY A 478 6.54 20.08 -1.45
N SER A 479 6.12 20.99 -0.57
CA SER A 479 7.00 21.63 0.40
C SER A 479 6.29 22.15 1.65
N SER A 480 7.02 22.24 2.76
CA SER A 480 6.58 22.99 3.92
C SER A 480 6.50 24.51 3.63
N ILE A 481 5.76 25.24 4.47
CA ILE A 481 5.65 26.72 4.40
C ILE A 481 7.06 27.33 4.49
N ASN A 482 7.33 28.38 3.70
CA ASN A 482 8.62 29.08 3.63
C ASN A 482 9.84 28.17 3.36
N HIS A 483 9.68 27.03 2.67
CA HIS A 483 10.78 26.07 2.51
C HIS A 483 11.98 26.68 1.74
N PRO A 484 13.23 26.61 2.25
CA PRO A 484 14.37 27.33 1.69
C PRO A 484 14.68 27.06 0.21
N ILE A 485 14.35 25.87 -0.32
CA ILE A 485 14.47 25.59 -1.76
C ILE A 485 13.53 26.49 -2.57
N ILE A 486 12.27 26.62 -2.14
CA ILE A 486 11.22 27.37 -2.85
C ILE A 486 11.53 28.86 -2.77
N SER A 487 11.71 29.41 -1.56
CA SER A 487 11.93 30.85 -1.35
C SER A 487 13.15 31.34 -2.12
N THR A 488 14.30 30.66 -1.99
CA THR A 488 15.53 31.07 -2.70
C THR A 488 15.56 30.76 -4.20
N THR A 489 14.56 30.04 -4.72
CA THR A 489 14.27 29.94 -6.15
C THR A 489 13.50 31.19 -6.60
N LEU A 490 12.49 31.59 -5.83
CA LEU A 490 11.64 32.75 -6.10
C LEU A 490 12.38 34.07 -5.92
N ASP A 491 13.30 34.19 -4.96
CA ASP A 491 14.20 35.35 -4.77
C ASP A 491 15.05 35.66 -6.03
N LYS A 492 15.22 34.68 -6.92
CA LYS A 492 16.03 34.77 -8.14
C LYS A 492 15.17 34.90 -9.41
N LEU A 493 13.85 34.91 -9.25
CA LEU A 493 12.89 34.92 -10.35
C LEU A 493 12.07 36.22 -10.36
N ASN A 494 11.89 36.75 -11.57
CA ASN A 494 11.08 37.92 -11.87
C ASN A 494 10.41 37.72 -13.23
N ALA A 495 9.51 38.63 -13.60
CA ALA A 495 8.73 38.55 -14.85
C ALA A 495 9.56 38.68 -16.15
N GLN A 496 10.90 38.81 -16.08
CA GLN A 496 11.80 38.89 -17.23
C GLN A 496 12.77 37.68 -17.31
N ASN A 497 12.66 36.69 -16.41
CA ASN A 497 13.53 35.51 -16.41
C ASN A 497 12.82 34.18 -16.05
N LEU A 498 11.49 34.11 -16.21
CA LEU A 498 10.68 32.93 -15.86
C LEU A 498 11.07 31.68 -16.66
N GLU A 499 11.63 31.82 -17.86
CA GLU A 499 12.16 30.72 -18.67
C GLU A 499 13.34 29.99 -17.99
N LYS A 500 14.00 30.65 -17.01
CA LYS A 500 15.09 30.05 -16.21
C LYS A 500 14.58 29.31 -14.96
N ILE A 501 13.27 29.23 -14.70
CA ILE A 501 12.70 28.63 -13.48
C ILE A 501 13.25 27.24 -13.18
N ASN A 502 13.36 26.36 -14.19
CA ASN A 502 13.84 24.99 -14.00
C ASN A 502 15.35 24.94 -13.71
N GLU A 503 16.16 25.80 -14.35
CA GLU A 503 17.60 25.87 -14.10
C GLU A 503 17.91 26.42 -12.70
N ILE A 504 17.20 27.47 -12.30
CA ILE A 504 17.31 28.09 -10.97
C ILE A 504 16.84 27.11 -9.89
N LEU A 505 15.68 26.45 -10.09
CA LEU A 505 15.13 25.46 -9.16
C LEU A 505 16.08 24.26 -9.01
N VAL A 506 16.54 23.65 -10.11
CA VAL A 506 17.53 22.55 -10.07
C VAL A 506 18.79 22.96 -9.31
N GLN A 507 19.26 24.19 -9.48
CA GLN A 507 20.42 24.71 -8.76
C GLN A 507 20.12 24.95 -7.27
N GLN A 508 18.93 25.42 -6.88
CA GLN A 508 18.57 25.61 -5.47
C GLN A 508 18.29 24.28 -4.77
N VAL A 509 17.63 23.33 -5.43
CA VAL A 509 17.50 21.94 -4.97
C VAL A 509 18.88 21.36 -4.73
N TYR A 510 19.79 21.39 -5.72
CA TYR A 510 21.17 20.91 -5.54
C TYR A 510 21.91 21.57 -4.36
N GLN A 511 21.81 22.90 -4.22
CA GLN A 511 22.47 23.64 -3.14
C GLN A 511 21.86 23.41 -1.75
N LYS A 512 20.60 22.97 -1.65
CA LYS A 512 19.84 22.93 -0.39
C LYS A 512 19.17 21.61 -0.06
N ILE A 513 19.31 20.57 -0.88
CA ILE A 513 18.73 19.24 -0.60
C ILE A 513 19.25 18.65 0.72
N HIS A 514 20.48 18.98 1.12
CA HIS A 514 21.10 18.64 2.40
C HIS A 514 20.84 19.65 3.54
N LEU A 515 19.96 20.65 3.36
CA LEU A 515 19.52 21.48 4.49
C LEU A 515 18.54 20.68 5.35
N TYR A 516 19.06 20.15 6.45
CA TYR A 516 18.29 19.62 7.56
C TYR A 516 17.90 20.76 8.51
N ASP A 517 16.64 20.80 8.96
CA ASP A 517 16.34 21.40 10.27
C ASP A 517 16.98 20.50 11.34
N ALA A 518 17.35 21.07 12.49
CA ALA A 518 18.16 20.36 13.49
C ALA A 518 17.42 19.20 14.21
N ILE A 519 16.20 18.83 13.79
CA ILE A 519 15.32 17.91 14.52
C ILE A 519 14.73 16.79 13.65
N SER A 520 14.41 17.01 12.37
CA SER A 520 13.76 15.96 11.53
C SER A 520 13.72 16.15 9.99
N ALA A 521 13.95 17.35 9.44
CA ALA A 521 13.60 17.63 8.03
C ALA A 521 14.36 16.77 6.99
N LYS A 522 13.67 15.83 6.32
CA LYS A 522 14.19 15.13 5.14
C LYS A 522 13.68 15.76 3.85
N ASN A 523 14.58 15.96 2.89
CA ASN A 523 14.25 16.38 1.53
C ASN A 523 14.58 15.25 0.55
N ILE A 524 13.86 15.18 -0.57
CA ILE A 524 14.10 14.15 -1.60
C ILE A 524 13.90 14.68 -3.02
N VAL A 525 14.70 14.14 -3.95
CA VAL A 525 14.41 14.17 -5.39
C VAL A 525 14.11 12.74 -5.80
N LEU A 526 12.91 12.51 -6.32
CA LEU A 526 12.42 11.19 -6.71
C LEU A 526 12.81 10.88 -8.17
N PRO A 527 13.10 9.61 -8.51
CA PRO A 527 13.36 9.18 -9.88
C PRO A 527 12.25 9.55 -10.85
N ALA A 528 12.60 9.68 -12.12
CA ALA A 528 11.71 10.27 -13.10
C ALA A 528 10.46 9.42 -13.41
N VAL A 529 10.52 8.10 -13.27
CA VAL A 529 9.38 7.19 -13.50
C VAL A 529 8.17 7.46 -12.58
N TYR A 530 8.40 8.06 -11.40
CA TYR A 530 7.32 8.44 -10.48
C TYR A 530 6.50 9.64 -11.01
N PHE A 531 7.06 10.48 -11.89
CA PHE A 531 6.41 11.72 -12.36
C PHE A 531 6.11 11.68 -13.86
N GLU A 532 6.82 10.82 -14.60
CA GLU A 532 6.80 10.73 -16.05
C GLU A 532 6.88 9.25 -16.54
N PRO A 533 6.02 8.32 -16.05
CA PRO A 533 6.11 6.88 -16.29
C PRO A 533 5.95 6.46 -17.76
N PHE A 534 5.46 7.36 -18.63
CA PHE A 534 5.24 7.14 -20.06
C PHE A 534 6.00 8.10 -20.98
N ALA A 535 7.09 8.70 -20.49
CA ALA A 535 7.89 9.65 -21.27
C ALA A 535 8.41 9.06 -22.59
N LYS A 536 8.18 9.78 -23.70
CA LYS A 536 8.61 9.36 -25.03
C LYS A 536 10.13 9.47 -25.14
N LEU A 537 10.81 8.33 -25.31
CA LEU A 537 12.18 8.33 -25.83
C LEU A 537 12.18 8.88 -27.25
N GLU A 538 12.80 10.04 -27.45
CA GLU A 538 13.07 10.59 -28.77
C GLU A 538 14.24 9.85 -29.44
N ALA A 539 14.39 9.96 -30.76
CA ALA A 539 15.49 9.36 -31.53
C ALA A 539 15.76 7.85 -31.25
N ASP A 540 14.75 7.09 -30.82
CA ASP A 540 14.89 5.71 -30.36
C ASP A 540 15.32 4.76 -31.49
N SER A 541 16.62 4.47 -31.53
CA SER A 541 17.29 3.84 -32.66
C SER A 541 16.88 2.37 -32.88
N ARG A 542 17.05 1.88 -34.12
CA ARG A 542 16.86 0.45 -34.43
C ARG A 542 17.75 -0.44 -33.57
N TRP A 543 18.98 -0.02 -33.28
CA TRP A 543 19.90 -0.77 -32.41
C TRP A 543 19.42 -0.85 -30.96
N ASN A 544 18.86 0.21 -30.39
CA ASN A 544 18.28 0.16 -29.03
C ASN A 544 17.09 -0.79 -28.96
N LYS A 545 16.25 -0.81 -29.99
CA LYS A 545 15.10 -1.73 -30.10
C LYS A 545 15.55 -3.19 -30.25
N ILE A 546 16.57 -3.45 -31.06
CA ILE A 546 17.20 -4.77 -31.20
C ILE A 546 17.82 -5.22 -29.86
N TYR A 547 18.56 -4.34 -29.18
CA TYR A 547 19.13 -4.62 -27.85
C TYR A 547 18.05 -5.02 -26.84
N ARG A 548 16.98 -4.22 -26.70
CA ARG A 548 15.84 -4.53 -25.83
C ARG A 548 15.19 -5.87 -26.17
N SER A 549 15.04 -6.19 -27.45
CA SER A 549 14.46 -7.46 -27.91
C SER A 549 15.36 -8.67 -27.62
N ILE A 550 16.67 -8.56 -27.79
CA ILE A 550 17.64 -9.64 -27.52
C ILE A 550 17.71 -9.93 -26.01
N TRP A 551 17.86 -8.88 -25.20
CA TRP A 551 18.04 -9.01 -23.75
C TRP A 551 16.73 -9.03 -22.96
N ARG A 552 15.57 -9.00 -23.65
CA ARG A 552 14.21 -8.95 -23.07
C ARG A 552 14.02 -7.82 -22.04
N VAL A 553 14.60 -6.66 -22.32
CA VAL A 553 14.57 -5.46 -21.46
C VAL A 553 13.42 -4.56 -21.90
N ASN A 554 12.49 -4.26 -20.98
CA ASN A 554 11.40 -3.32 -21.23
C ASN A 554 11.95 -1.92 -21.59
N ARG A 555 11.25 -1.19 -22.47
CA ARG A 555 11.60 0.21 -22.77
C ARG A 555 11.47 1.02 -21.47
N PRO A 556 12.44 1.86 -21.09
CA PRO A 556 12.26 2.76 -19.96
C PRO A 556 11.10 3.72 -20.25
N PHE A 557 10.35 4.04 -19.19
CA PHE A 557 9.13 4.85 -19.27
C PHE A 557 8.08 4.27 -20.24
N SER A 558 7.79 2.96 -20.11
CA SER A 558 6.69 2.29 -20.83
C SER A 558 5.77 1.45 -19.95
N GLN A 559 5.86 1.59 -18.62
CA GLN A 559 5.07 0.85 -17.64
C GLN A 559 4.79 1.77 -16.45
N LEU A 560 3.62 1.60 -15.82
CA LEU A 560 3.33 2.22 -14.54
C LEU A 560 4.22 1.63 -13.44
N THR A 561 4.71 2.49 -12.56
CA THR A 561 5.28 2.16 -11.26
C THR A 561 4.64 3.06 -10.21
N ASP A 562 4.26 2.54 -9.05
CA ASP A 562 3.67 3.31 -7.95
C ASP A 562 4.63 4.42 -7.48
N PHE A 563 4.32 5.71 -7.54
CA PHE A 563 3.17 6.48 -8.05
C PHE A 563 3.80 7.78 -8.66
N VAL A 564 3.17 8.67 -9.42
CA VAL A 564 1.84 9.28 -9.27
C VAL A 564 1.21 9.64 -10.64
N VAL A 565 1.89 10.36 -11.55
CA VAL A 565 1.21 11.19 -12.59
C VAL A 565 1.24 10.60 -14.01
N VAL A 566 0.09 10.60 -14.69
CA VAL A 566 -0.04 10.51 -16.16
C VAL A 566 -0.79 11.74 -16.68
N GLU A 567 -0.46 12.18 -17.90
CA GLU A 567 -1.26 13.15 -18.70
C GLU A 567 -2.18 12.39 -19.68
#